data_AF-A0A410Q8F8-F1
#
_entry.id   AF-A0A410Q8F8-F1
#
_cell.length_a   1.000
_cell.length_b   1.000
_cell.length_c   1.000
_cell.angle_alpha   90.00
_cell.angle_beta   90.00
_cell.angle_gamma   90.00
#
_symmetry.space_group_name_H-M   'P 1'
#
loop_
_entity.id
_entity.type
_entity.pdbx_description
1 polymer ?
#
loop_
_entity_poly.entity_id
_entity_poly.type
_entity_poly.pdbx_seq_one_letter_code
_entity_poly.pdbx_strand_id
1 'polypeptide(L)'
;MNDLIKKAFPFVENMQINKKIKGKIHCIENKEVELEYMKRYKDLSIEQLKNFYNDTFKIKNKLEDKAKMNVVSLTISISLILGLSDLIAKVNKNIGIDWLNIIMVIFPILSIGYMVTAGILSISVLIKENAIHVIFPEDLILEEEELKKVYAESTELNVKRNTIRNNYIYTSYECIKNALVCLTVIFFLSVLPINGINNGEDKSSVYIGYKIIYSENFMDYCNEIDEHILKEKVADTINRSVDYIKKFEDAYEIKIADEKHKLYIKFVKVKDRIIILNVQDQICIQNKT
;
A
#
# COMPACT_ATOMS: atom_id res chain seq x y z
N MET A 1 2.03 -16.59 -20.63
CA MET A 1 1.90 -15.45 -19.69
C MET A 1 3.19 -15.39 -18.89
N ASN A 2 3.87 -14.25 -18.85
CA ASN A 2 5.18 -14.08 -18.19
C ASN A 2 5.07 -14.42 -16.68
N ASP A 3 6.07 -15.10 -16.10
CA ASP A 3 6.04 -15.58 -14.70
C ASP A 3 5.89 -14.44 -13.69
N LEU A 4 6.40 -13.25 -14.03
CA LEU A 4 6.24 -12.04 -13.23
C LEU A 4 4.77 -11.60 -13.12
N ILE A 5 4.01 -11.68 -14.21
CA ILE A 5 2.59 -11.30 -14.23
C ILE A 5 1.77 -12.27 -13.36
N LYS A 6 2.13 -13.55 -13.36
CA LYS A 6 1.49 -14.56 -12.50
C LYS A 6 1.71 -14.27 -11.01
N LYS A 7 2.94 -13.89 -10.63
CA LYS A 7 3.26 -13.51 -9.25
C LYS A 7 2.58 -12.21 -8.82
N ALA A 8 2.48 -11.23 -9.72
CA ALA A 8 1.79 -9.97 -9.45
C ALA A 8 0.26 -10.14 -9.37
N PHE A 9 -0.32 -11.02 -10.18
CA PHE A 9 -1.76 -11.24 -10.25
C PHE A 9 -2.12 -12.73 -10.10
N PRO A 10 -1.90 -13.32 -8.91
CA PRO A 10 -2.05 -14.77 -8.70
C PRO A 10 -3.51 -15.23 -8.88
N PHE A 11 -4.48 -14.32 -8.74
CA PHE A 11 -5.91 -14.62 -8.90
C PHE A 11 -6.31 -14.97 -10.33
N VAL A 12 -5.59 -14.50 -11.35
CA VAL A 12 -5.91 -14.77 -12.76
C VAL A 12 -5.71 -16.26 -13.06
N GLU A 13 -4.56 -16.80 -12.65
CA GLU A 13 -4.23 -18.21 -12.84
C GLU A 13 -5.16 -19.11 -12.01
N ASN A 14 -5.45 -18.72 -10.77
CA ASN A 14 -6.41 -19.42 -9.92
C ASN A 14 -7.80 -19.55 -10.58
N MET A 15 -8.31 -18.46 -11.18
CA MET A 15 -9.60 -18.47 -11.85
C MET A 15 -9.62 -19.44 -13.04
N GLN A 16 -8.55 -19.45 -13.85
CA GLN A 16 -8.44 -20.34 -15.00
C GLN A 16 -8.35 -21.82 -14.58
N ILE A 17 -7.52 -22.13 -13.59
CA ILE A 17 -7.34 -23.49 -13.08
C ILE A 17 -8.64 -24.00 -12.45
N ASN A 18 -9.28 -23.19 -11.59
CA ASN A 18 -10.52 -23.60 -10.94
C ASN A 18 -11.66 -23.75 -11.94
N LYS A 19 -11.71 -22.97 -13.02
CA LYS A 19 -12.70 -23.18 -14.10
C LYS A 19 -12.54 -24.54 -14.75
N LYS A 20 -11.30 -24.97 -15.03
CA LYS A 20 -11.01 -26.31 -15.58
C LYS A 20 -11.42 -27.41 -14.61
N ILE A 21 -11.09 -27.29 -13.33
CA ILE A 21 -11.45 -28.31 -12.32
C ILE A 21 -12.98 -28.39 -12.15
N LYS A 22 -13.69 -27.26 -12.15
CA LYS A 22 -15.16 -27.24 -12.10
C LYS A 22 -15.80 -27.90 -13.32
N GLY A 23 -15.22 -27.72 -14.51
CA GLY A 23 -15.63 -28.47 -15.70
C GLY A 23 -15.48 -29.97 -15.51
N LYS A 24 -14.37 -30.43 -14.94
CA LYS A 24 -14.18 -31.86 -14.64
C LYS A 24 -15.18 -32.40 -13.61
N ILE A 25 -15.51 -31.61 -12.58
CA ILE A 25 -16.55 -31.97 -11.60
C ILE A 25 -17.89 -32.17 -12.30
N HIS A 26 -18.28 -31.24 -13.17
CA HIS A 26 -19.53 -31.33 -13.92
C HIS A 26 -19.60 -32.58 -14.80
N CYS A 27 -18.52 -32.91 -15.50
CA CYS A 27 -18.45 -34.13 -16.32
C CYS A 27 -18.58 -35.42 -15.48
N ILE A 28 -18.02 -35.45 -14.27
CA ILE A 28 -18.16 -36.62 -13.37
C ILE A 28 -19.60 -36.72 -12.87
N GLU A 29 -20.21 -35.59 -12.46
CA GLU A 29 -21.61 -35.54 -12.03
C GLU A 29 -22.58 -36.00 -13.14
N ASN A 30 -22.25 -35.71 -14.41
CA ASN A 30 -23.01 -36.17 -15.58
C ASN A 30 -22.61 -37.56 -16.10
N LYS A 31 -21.66 -38.26 -15.45
CA LYS A 31 -21.15 -39.59 -15.86
C LYS A 31 -20.49 -39.61 -17.24
N GLU A 32 -19.88 -38.50 -17.65
CA GLU A 32 -19.29 -38.31 -18.99
C GLU A 32 -17.78 -38.67 -19.07
N VAL A 33 -17.10 -38.87 -17.93
CA VAL A 33 -15.63 -39.03 -17.89
C VAL A 33 -15.20 -40.04 -16.81
N GLU A 34 -14.08 -40.75 -17.07
CA GLU A 34 -13.43 -41.65 -16.11
C GLU A 34 -12.75 -40.90 -14.94
N LEU A 35 -12.67 -41.57 -13.78
CA LEU A 35 -12.03 -41.02 -12.58
C LEU A 35 -10.50 -40.95 -12.75
N GLU A 36 -9.89 -39.85 -12.29
CA GLU A 36 -8.42 -39.63 -12.41
C GLU A 36 -7.68 -40.10 -11.15
N TYR A 37 -8.11 -39.63 -9.96
CA TYR A 37 -7.53 -40.00 -8.67
C TYR A 37 -7.96 -41.42 -8.27
N MET A 38 -9.22 -41.78 -8.49
CA MET A 38 -9.77 -43.11 -8.18
C MET A 38 -9.80 -44.07 -9.40
N LYS A 39 -8.90 -43.92 -10.38
CA LYS A 39 -8.92 -44.68 -11.65
C LYS A 39 -9.00 -46.21 -11.49
N ARG A 40 -8.35 -46.76 -10.46
CA ARG A 40 -8.28 -48.22 -10.19
C ARG A 40 -9.08 -48.64 -8.96
N TYR A 41 -10.17 -47.95 -8.67
CA TYR A 41 -10.95 -48.19 -7.45
C TYR A 41 -11.49 -49.63 -7.33
N LYS A 42 -11.69 -50.33 -8.46
CA LYS A 42 -12.15 -51.73 -8.49
C LYS A 42 -11.17 -52.70 -7.83
N ASP A 43 -9.88 -52.38 -7.85
CA ASP A 43 -8.82 -53.20 -7.26
C ASP A 43 -8.70 -53.01 -5.74
N LEU A 44 -9.44 -52.06 -5.17
CA LEU A 44 -9.39 -51.72 -3.75
C LEU A 44 -10.50 -52.42 -2.96
N SER A 45 -10.22 -52.69 -1.68
CA SER A 45 -11.26 -53.11 -0.73
C SER A 45 -12.16 -51.93 -0.36
N ILE A 46 -13.40 -52.21 0.08
CA ILE A 46 -14.30 -51.17 0.59
C ILE A 46 -13.66 -50.38 1.74
N GLU A 47 -12.90 -51.05 2.61
CA GLU A 47 -12.23 -50.41 3.73
C GLU A 47 -11.15 -49.41 3.27
N GLN A 48 -10.35 -49.77 2.25
CA GLN A 48 -9.39 -48.85 1.65
C GLN A 48 -10.09 -47.63 1.04
N LEU A 49 -11.20 -47.84 0.34
CA LEU A 49 -12.00 -46.75 -0.23
C LEU A 49 -12.60 -45.83 0.85
N LYS A 50 -13.13 -46.40 1.93
CA LYS A 50 -13.61 -45.64 3.11
C LYS A 50 -12.49 -44.79 3.70
N ASN A 51 -11.27 -45.33 3.80
CA ASN A 51 -10.12 -44.58 4.32
C ASN A 51 -9.78 -43.38 3.43
N PHE A 52 -9.67 -43.57 2.11
CA PHE A 52 -9.44 -42.45 1.19
C PHE A 52 -10.55 -41.40 1.23
N TYR A 53 -11.81 -41.85 1.26
CA TYR A 53 -12.97 -40.98 1.41
C TYR A 53 -12.91 -40.16 2.70
N ASN A 54 -12.64 -40.80 3.85
CA ASN A 54 -12.51 -40.14 5.15
C ASN A 54 -11.34 -39.15 5.20
N ASP A 55 -10.23 -39.45 4.53
CA ASP A 55 -9.09 -38.55 4.43
C ASP A 55 -9.44 -37.26 3.67
N THR A 56 -10.40 -37.29 2.74
CA THR A 56 -10.87 -36.05 2.08
C THR A 56 -11.47 -35.05 3.06
N PHE A 57 -12.15 -35.50 4.11
CA PHE A 57 -12.70 -34.63 5.16
C PHE A 57 -11.61 -34.09 6.08
N LYS A 58 -10.60 -34.92 6.41
CA LYS A 58 -9.43 -34.45 7.17
C LYS A 58 -8.68 -33.35 6.43
N ILE A 59 -8.50 -33.52 5.11
CA ILE A 59 -7.88 -32.50 4.25
C ILE A 59 -8.76 -31.23 4.21
N LYS A 60 -10.07 -31.37 4.02
CA LYS A 60 -11.02 -30.24 4.04
C LYS A 60 -10.87 -29.43 5.33
N ASN A 61 -10.89 -30.08 6.49
CA ASN A 61 -10.79 -29.38 7.78
C ASN A 61 -9.45 -28.63 7.91
N LYS A 62 -8.33 -29.25 7.50
CA LYS A 62 -7.02 -28.57 7.45
C LYS A 62 -7.04 -27.34 6.54
N LEU A 63 -7.75 -27.40 5.41
CA LEU A 63 -7.88 -26.27 4.48
C LEU A 63 -8.76 -25.16 5.09
N GLU A 64 -9.86 -25.49 5.76
CA GLU A 64 -10.66 -24.50 6.49
C GLU A 64 -9.87 -23.80 7.58
N ASP A 65 -9.08 -24.53 8.35
CA ASP A 65 -8.25 -23.94 9.40
C ASP A 65 -7.17 -23.01 8.82
N LYS A 66 -6.58 -23.37 7.68
CA LYS A 66 -5.71 -22.46 6.92
C LYS A 66 -6.44 -21.22 6.43
N ALA A 67 -7.68 -21.36 5.95
CA ALA A 67 -8.50 -20.22 5.52
C ALA A 67 -8.81 -19.28 6.70
N LYS A 68 -9.15 -19.81 7.88
CA LYS A 68 -9.32 -19.02 9.11
C LYS A 68 -8.02 -18.31 9.50
N MET A 69 -6.87 -18.99 9.41
CA MET A 69 -5.56 -18.39 9.69
C MET A 69 -5.24 -17.24 8.72
N ASN A 70 -5.60 -17.38 7.44
CA ASN A 70 -5.46 -16.29 6.47
C ASN A 70 -6.34 -15.09 6.84
N VAL A 71 -7.57 -15.30 7.32
CA VAL A 71 -8.44 -14.22 7.81
C VAL A 71 -7.82 -13.51 9.02
N VAL A 72 -7.21 -14.25 9.95
CA VAL A 72 -6.47 -13.64 11.08
C VAL A 72 -5.28 -12.80 10.57
N SER A 73 -4.52 -13.33 9.61
CA SER A 73 -3.38 -12.63 9.01
C SER A 73 -3.80 -11.36 8.27
N LEU A 74 -4.97 -11.38 7.63
CA LEU A 74 -5.58 -10.23 6.99
C LEU A 74 -5.87 -9.12 8.01
N THR A 75 -6.45 -9.47 9.16
CA THR A 75 -6.73 -8.50 10.24
C THR A 75 -5.45 -7.80 10.71
N ILE A 76 -4.37 -8.56 10.96
CA ILE A 76 -3.06 -8.00 11.34
C ILE A 76 -2.58 -7.01 10.28
N SER A 77 -2.70 -7.39 9.00
CA SER A 77 -2.23 -6.56 7.89
C SER A 77 -3.05 -5.27 7.74
N ILE A 78 -4.37 -5.32 7.95
CA ILE A 78 -5.24 -4.13 7.98
C ILE A 78 -4.87 -3.21 9.15
N SER A 79 -4.61 -3.77 10.34
CA SER A 79 -4.15 -2.98 11.49
C SER A 79 -2.83 -2.25 11.19
N LEU A 80 -1.90 -2.89 10.49
CA LEU A 80 -0.66 -2.25 10.04
C LEU A 80 -0.94 -1.11 9.05
N ILE A 81 -1.84 -1.28 8.08
CA ILE A 81 -2.25 -0.19 7.17
C ILE A 81 -2.75 1.01 7.96
N LEU A 82 -3.69 0.79 8.88
CA LEU A 82 -4.29 1.87 9.67
C LEU A 82 -3.23 2.60 10.50
N GLY A 83 -2.29 1.87 11.12
CA GLY A 83 -1.16 2.46 11.84
C GLY A 83 -0.20 3.26 10.95
N LEU A 84 -0.05 2.87 9.68
CA LEU A 84 0.79 3.57 8.70
C LEU A 84 0.07 4.77 8.03
N SER A 85 -1.25 4.88 8.13
CA SER A 85 -2.03 5.95 7.49
C SER A 85 -1.56 7.34 7.91
N ASP A 86 -1.25 7.53 9.19
CA ASP A 86 -0.74 8.80 9.73
C ASP A 86 0.69 9.12 9.22
N LEU A 87 1.48 8.09 8.92
CA LEU A 87 2.82 8.26 8.34
C LEU A 87 2.73 8.70 6.88
N ILE A 88 1.81 8.12 6.10
CA ILE A 88 1.57 8.52 4.71
C ILE A 88 1.18 10.00 4.62
N ALA A 89 0.31 10.47 5.53
CA ALA A 89 -0.11 11.87 5.58
C ALA A 89 1.03 12.85 5.88
N LYS A 90 2.01 12.45 6.70
CA LYS A 90 3.20 13.25 7.03
C LYS A 90 4.20 13.30 5.87
N VAL A 91 4.37 12.19 5.16
CA VAL A 91 5.30 12.06 4.03
C VAL A 91 4.86 12.93 2.84
N ASN A 92 3.56 12.98 2.55
CA ASN A 92 3.03 13.76 1.42
C ASN A 92 3.28 15.28 1.52
N LYS A 93 3.59 15.81 2.71
CA LYS A 93 3.94 17.23 2.91
C LYS A 93 5.42 17.56 2.67
N ASN A 94 6.30 16.56 2.66
CA ASN A 94 7.75 16.76 2.69
C ASN A 94 8.49 16.24 1.45
N ILE A 95 7.79 15.59 0.51
CA ILE A 95 8.39 15.05 -0.72
C ILE A 95 8.13 16.00 -1.89
N GLY A 96 9.13 16.81 -2.24
CA GLY A 96 9.16 17.64 -3.46
C GLY A 96 9.55 16.88 -4.73
N ILE A 97 9.32 15.57 -4.77
CA ILE A 97 9.71 14.68 -5.88
C ILE A 97 8.47 13.96 -6.41
N ASP A 98 8.01 14.36 -7.59
CA ASP A 98 6.74 13.91 -8.18
C ASP A 98 6.59 12.39 -8.31
N TRP A 99 7.67 11.66 -8.64
CA TRP A 99 7.60 10.21 -8.81
C TRP A 99 7.42 9.45 -7.49
N LEU A 100 7.94 9.98 -6.37
CA LEU A 100 7.75 9.38 -5.04
C LEU A 100 6.31 9.55 -4.56
N ASN A 101 5.69 10.69 -4.86
CA ASN A 101 4.28 10.94 -4.57
C ASN A 101 3.37 9.95 -5.30
N ILE A 102 3.69 9.63 -6.56
CA ILE A 102 2.97 8.59 -7.32
C ILE A 102 3.08 7.22 -6.62
N ILE A 103 4.25 6.81 -6.15
CA ILE A 103 4.44 5.54 -5.43
C ILE A 103 3.64 5.52 -4.13
N MET A 104 3.65 6.61 -3.36
CA MET A 104 2.92 6.74 -2.11
C MET A 104 1.40 6.70 -2.28
N VAL A 105 0.88 6.94 -3.49
CA VAL A 105 -0.55 6.77 -3.82
C VAL A 105 -0.83 5.36 -4.36
N ILE A 106 -0.01 4.86 -5.27
CA ILE A 106 -0.26 3.58 -5.95
C ILE A 106 -0.09 2.39 -5.01
N PHE A 107 0.95 2.36 -4.18
CA PHE A 107 1.26 1.20 -3.33
C PHE A 107 0.19 0.94 -2.26
N PRO A 108 -0.39 1.95 -1.59
CA PRO A 108 -1.52 1.71 -0.69
C PRO A 108 -2.73 1.14 -1.42
N ILE A 109 -3.07 1.66 -2.60
CA ILE A 109 -4.19 1.17 -3.42
C ILE A 109 -3.98 -0.30 -3.80
N LEU A 110 -2.76 -0.65 -4.24
CA LEU A 110 -2.39 -2.04 -4.55
C LEU A 110 -2.49 -2.93 -3.31
N SER A 111 -1.97 -2.48 -2.17
CA SER A 111 -2.02 -3.22 -0.90
C SER A 111 -3.46 -3.52 -0.48
N ILE A 112 -4.35 -2.52 -0.52
CA ILE A 112 -5.78 -2.68 -0.24
C ILE A 112 -6.41 -3.66 -1.23
N GLY A 113 -6.14 -3.51 -2.52
CA GLY A 113 -6.66 -4.41 -3.56
C GLY A 113 -6.27 -5.87 -3.33
N TYR A 114 -5.01 -6.12 -2.96
CA TYR A 114 -4.55 -7.46 -2.60
C TYR A 114 -5.23 -7.99 -1.34
N MET A 115 -5.40 -7.17 -0.29
CA MET A 115 -6.06 -7.57 0.95
C MET A 115 -7.53 -7.92 0.76
N VAL A 116 -8.27 -7.09 0.02
CA VAL A 116 -9.68 -7.35 -0.32
C VAL A 116 -9.78 -8.66 -1.09
N THR A 117 -8.90 -8.86 -2.09
CA THR A 117 -8.86 -10.10 -2.86
C THR A 117 -8.58 -11.31 -1.96
N ALA A 118 -7.58 -11.22 -1.07
CA ALA A 118 -7.26 -12.29 -0.12
C ALA A 118 -8.46 -12.64 0.78
N GLY A 119 -9.15 -11.62 1.31
CA GLY A 119 -10.34 -11.81 2.13
C GLY A 119 -11.45 -12.54 1.38
N ILE A 120 -11.78 -12.11 0.16
CA ILE A 120 -12.79 -12.75 -0.69
C ILE A 120 -12.43 -14.22 -0.96
N LEU A 121 -11.16 -14.52 -1.26
CA LEU A 121 -10.70 -15.88 -1.54
C LEU A 121 -10.78 -16.77 -0.30
N SER A 122 -10.38 -16.28 0.88
CA SER A 122 -10.47 -17.04 2.14
C SER A 122 -11.92 -17.29 2.56
N ILE A 123 -12.80 -16.28 2.46
CA ILE A 123 -14.23 -16.43 2.74
C ILE A 123 -14.90 -17.39 1.75
N SER A 124 -14.47 -17.37 0.48
CA SER A 124 -14.98 -18.30 -0.54
C SER A 124 -14.74 -19.76 -0.17
N VAL A 125 -13.65 -20.08 0.53
CA VAL A 125 -13.38 -21.45 1.01
C VAL A 125 -14.37 -21.86 2.10
N LEU A 126 -14.67 -20.95 3.03
CA LEU A 126 -15.54 -21.20 4.19
C LEU A 126 -17.03 -21.29 3.83
N ILE A 127 -17.45 -20.56 2.78
CA ILE A 127 -18.85 -20.44 2.39
C ILE A 127 -19.09 -21.15 1.05
N LYS A 128 -18.61 -20.55 -0.05
CA LYS A 128 -18.96 -20.96 -1.42
C LYS A 128 -18.45 -22.35 -1.78
N GLU A 129 -17.20 -22.64 -1.44
CA GLU A 129 -16.53 -23.87 -1.80
C GLU A 129 -16.58 -24.88 -0.64
N ASN A 130 -17.50 -24.74 0.32
CA ASN A 130 -17.65 -25.65 1.47
C ASN A 130 -18.50 -26.91 1.17
N ALA A 131 -18.96 -27.08 -0.06
CA ALA A 131 -19.77 -28.25 -0.44
C ALA A 131 -18.98 -29.57 -0.38
N ILE A 132 -19.61 -30.63 0.12
CA ILE A 132 -19.04 -31.99 0.23
C ILE A 132 -19.97 -32.99 -0.45
N HIS A 133 -19.38 -34.03 -1.04
CA HIS A 133 -20.10 -35.19 -1.53
C HIS A 133 -20.10 -36.24 -0.43
N VAL A 134 -21.30 -36.62 0.02
CA VAL A 134 -21.51 -37.55 1.13
C VAL A 134 -22.06 -38.87 0.63
N ILE A 135 -21.71 -39.95 1.31
CA ILE A 135 -22.37 -41.25 1.14
C ILE A 135 -23.64 -41.24 1.99
N PHE A 136 -24.78 -41.49 1.37
CA PHE A 136 -26.06 -41.58 2.06
C PHE A 136 -26.30 -42.98 2.63
N PRO A 137 -27.14 -43.12 3.67
CA PRO A 137 -27.47 -44.43 4.24
C PRO A 137 -28.00 -45.43 3.20
N GLU A 138 -28.75 -44.97 2.19
CA GLU A 138 -29.30 -45.81 1.12
C GLU A 138 -28.19 -46.42 0.24
N ASP A 139 -27.09 -45.69 0.03
CA ASP A 139 -25.94 -46.19 -0.73
C ASP A 139 -25.27 -47.39 -0.04
N LEU A 140 -25.38 -47.49 1.29
CA LEU A 140 -24.75 -48.56 2.07
C LEU A 140 -25.39 -49.93 1.86
N ILE A 141 -26.56 -49.97 1.23
CA ILE A 141 -27.33 -51.19 0.94
C ILE A 141 -27.01 -51.72 -0.47
N LEU A 142 -26.24 -50.95 -1.27
CA LEU A 142 -25.83 -51.35 -2.61
C LEU A 142 -24.91 -52.58 -2.60
N GLU A 143 -24.94 -53.32 -3.71
CA GLU A 143 -24.00 -54.41 -3.99
C GLU A 143 -22.56 -53.91 -3.95
N GLU A 144 -21.60 -54.79 -3.62
CA GLU A 144 -20.20 -54.40 -3.39
C GLU A 144 -19.60 -53.58 -4.54
N GLU A 145 -19.82 -53.98 -5.80
CA GLU A 145 -19.24 -53.28 -6.96
C GLU A 145 -19.82 -51.86 -7.14
N GLU A 146 -21.12 -51.69 -6.89
CA GLU A 146 -21.78 -50.39 -6.94
C GLU A 146 -21.38 -49.50 -5.77
N LEU A 147 -21.30 -50.07 -4.56
CA LEU A 147 -20.83 -49.37 -3.37
C LEU A 147 -19.39 -48.87 -3.55
N LYS A 148 -18.50 -49.69 -4.12
CA LYS A 148 -17.13 -49.28 -4.46
C LYS A 148 -17.12 -48.09 -5.42
N LYS A 149 -18.00 -48.09 -6.42
CA LYS A 149 -18.13 -47.00 -7.39
C LYS A 149 -18.59 -45.71 -6.71
N VAL A 150 -19.60 -45.77 -5.85
CA VAL A 150 -20.12 -44.62 -5.10
C VAL A 150 -19.06 -43.99 -4.21
N TYR A 151 -18.27 -44.80 -3.49
CA TYR A 151 -17.12 -44.30 -2.73
C TYR A 151 -16.06 -43.66 -3.63
N ALA A 152 -15.76 -44.27 -4.78
CA ALA A 152 -14.77 -43.76 -5.71
C ALA A 152 -15.16 -42.40 -6.30
N GLU A 153 -16.40 -42.27 -6.78
CA GLU A 153 -16.94 -41.03 -7.34
C GLU A 153 -16.97 -39.91 -6.30
N SER A 154 -17.48 -40.21 -5.09
CA SER A 154 -17.54 -39.23 -4.00
C SER A 154 -16.15 -38.78 -3.55
N THR A 155 -15.18 -39.70 -3.51
CA THR A 155 -13.79 -39.37 -3.19
C THR A 155 -13.17 -38.49 -4.27
N GLU A 156 -13.33 -38.83 -5.54
CA GLU A 156 -12.82 -38.04 -6.68
C GLU A 156 -13.36 -36.60 -6.63
N LEU A 157 -14.68 -36.45 -6.44
CA LEU A 157 -15.34 -35.16 -6.35
C LEU A 157 -14.84 -34.34 -5.16
N ASN A 158 -14.70 -34.96 -3.99
CA ASN A 158 -14.15 -34.30 -2.80
C ASN A 158 -12.68 -33.91 -2.96
N VAL A 159 -11.85 -34.72 -3.65
CA VAL A 159 -10.46 -34.38 -3.98
C VAL A 159 -10.40 -33.18 -4.92
N LYS A 160 -11.24 -33.13 -5.96
CA LYS A 160 -11.30 -31.97 -6.87
C LYS A 160 -11.79 -30.71 -6.15
N ARG A 161 -12.78 -30.80 -5.27
CA ARG A 161 -13.21 -29.67 -4.42
C ARG A 161 -12.11 -29.22 -3.45
N ASN A 162 -11.39 -30.14 -2.83
CA ASN A 162 -10.24 -29.81 -1.98
C ASN A 162 -9.12 -29.13 -2.77
N THR A 163 -8.91 -29.51 -4.03
CA THR A 163 -7.96 -28.83 -4.92
C THR A 163 -8.38 -27.38 -5.17
N ILE A 164 -9.67 -27.13 -5.45
CA ILE A 164 -10.20 -25.77 -5.60
C ILE A 164 -9.98 -24.96 -4.31
N ARG A 165 -10.34 -25.51 -3.14
CA ARG A 165 -10.11 -24.88 -1.83
C ARG A 165 -8.64 -24.51 -1.62
N ASN A 166 -7.74 -25.45 -1.91
CA ASN A 166 -6.30 -25.22 -1.78
C ASN A 166 -5.80 -24.09 -2.70
N ASN A 167 -6.29 -24.02 -3.95
CA ASN A 167 -5.94 -22.95 -4.87
C ASN A 167 -6.42 -21.59 -4.35
N TYR A 168 -7.63 -21.50 -3.79
CA TYR A 168 -8.13 -20.28 -3.12
C TYR A 168 -7.26 -19.87 -1.93
N ILE A 169 -6.90 -20.80 -1.04
CA ILE A 169 -6.05 -20.54 0.14
C ILE A 169 -4.66 -20.07 -0.27
N TYR A 170 -4.04 -20.76 -1.23
CA TYR A 170 -2.72 -20.41 -1.72
C TYR A 170 -2.71 -19.02 -2.38
N THR A 171 -3.70 -18.74 -3.22
CA THR A 171 -3.85 -17.42 -3.87
C THR A 171 -4.09 -16.33 -2.84
N SER A 172 -4.92 -16.59 -1.82
CA SER A 172 -5.13 -15.66 -0.71
C SER A 172 -3.83 -15.35 0.01
N TYR A 173 -3.01 -16.37 0.29
CA TYR A 173 -1.71 -16.20 0.93
C TYR A 173 -0.76 -15.36 0.07
N GLU A 174 -0.69 -15.62 -1.24
CA GLU A 174 0.13 -14.83 -2.18
C GLU A 174 -0.32 -13.36 -2.23
N CYS A 175 -1.62 -13.09 -2.20
CA CYS A 175 -2.15 -11.73 -2.10
C CYS A 175 -1.75 -11.05 -0.78
N ILE A 176 -1.87 -11.73 0.38
CA ILE A 176 -1.42 -11.19 1.67
C ILE A 176 0.07 -10.84 1.62
N LYS A 177 0.90 -11.74 1.06
CA LYS A 177 2.33 -11.51 0.88
C LYS A 177 2.60 -10.28 0.01
N ASN A 178 1.93 -10.15 -1.13
CA ASN A 178 2.09 -8.99 -2.01
C ASN A 178 1.67 -7.68 -1.31
N ALA A 179 0.58 -7.70 -0.53
CA ALA A 179 0.14 -6.55 0.26
C ALA A 179 1.18 -6.11 1.29
N LEU A 180 1.78 -7.08 2.01
CA LEU A 180 2.84 -6.83 3.00
C LEU A 180 4.12 -6.28 2.36
N VAL A 181 4.47 -6.75 1.16
CA VAL A 181 5.59 -6.18 0.38
C VAL A 181 5.30 -4.72 0.05
N CYS A 182 4.09 -4.39 -0.44
CA CYS A 182 3.70 -3.00 -0.70
C CYS A 182 3.81 -2.14 0.56
N LEU A 183 3.37 -2.64 1.71
CA LEU A 183 3.45 -1.92 2.98
C LEU A 183 4.86 -1.72 3.48
N THR A 184 5.72 -2.72 3.27
CA THR A 184 7.13 -2.64 3.63
C THR A 184 7.83 -1.53 2.84
N VAL A 185 7.52 -1.41 1.54
CA VAL A 185 8.02 -0.31 0.70
C VAL A 185 7.55 1.04 1.22
N ILE A 186 6.26 1.19 1.53
CA ILE A 186 5.69 2.43 2.10
C ILE A 186 6.38 2.78 3.43
N PHE A 187 6.57 1.78 4.29
CA PHE A 187 7.21 1.98 5.59
C PHE A 187 8.62 2.53 5.43
N PHE A 188 9.46 1.91 4.59
CA PHE A 188 10.82 2.42 4.36
C PHE A 188 10.81 3.83 3.76
N LEU A 189 9.95 4.10 2.78
CA LEU A 189 9.81 5.45 2.23
C LEU A 189 9.39 6.47 3.29
N SER A 190 8.58 6.07 4.28
CA SER A 190 8.11 6.96 5.34
C SER A 190 9.15 7.27 6.42
N VAL A 191 10.12 6.37 6.61
CA VAL A 191 11.18 6.51 7.63
C VAL A 191 12.40 7.24 7.08
N LEU A 192 12.61 7.23 5.76
CA LEU A 192 13.73 7.94 5.16
C LEU A 192 13.61 9.45 5.43
N PRO A 193 14.65 10.08 6.03
CA PRO A 193 14.69 11.53 6.17
C PRO A 193 14.90 12.13 4.79
N ILE A 194 13.80 12.38 4.08
CA ILE A 194 13.81 13.17 2.86
C ILE A 194 13.92 14.62 3.33
N ASN A 195 15.13 15.01 3.71
CA ASN A 195 15.49 16.42 3.69
C ASN A 195 15.31 16.84 2.24
N GLY A 196 14.18 17.48 1.96
CA GLY A 196 13.95 18.11 0.68
C GLY A 196 15.20 18.91 0.34
N ILE A 197 15.90 18.48 -0.70
CA ILE A 197 16.51 19.45 -1.59
C ILE A 197 15.29 20.22 -2.12
N ASN A 198 14.87 21.23 -1.37
CA ASN A 198 13.95 22.25 -1.83
C ASN A 198 14.71 23.00 -2.93
N ASN A 199 14.77 22.38 -4.11
CA ASN A 199 14.67 23.07 -5.37
C ASN A 199 13.18 23.33 -5.61
N GLY A 200 12.50 23.91 -4.60
CA GLY A 200 11.47 24.87 -4.96
C GLY A 200 12.22 25.92 -5.77
N GLU A 201 11.68 26.25 -6.93
CA GLU A 201 12.01 27.47 -7.63
C GLU A 201 11.64 28.66 -6.73
N ASP A 202 12.35 28.84 -5.61
CA ASP A 202 12.62 30.17 -5.13
C ASP A 202 13.34 30.82 -6.31
N LYS A 203 12.67 31.78 -6.94
CA LYS A 203 13.34 32.83 -7.72
C LYS A 203 14.29 33.56 -6.77
N SER A 204 15.39 32.89 -6.48
CA SER A 204 16.57 33.35 -5.80
C SER A 204 17.21 34.32 -6.77
N SER A 205 16.80 35.57 -6.69
CA SER A 205 17.55 36.63 -7.30
C SER A 205 18.83 36.77 -6.48
N VAL A 206 19.93 36.26 -7.06
CA VAL A 206 21.26 36.36 -6.49
C VAL A 206 21.62 37.83 -6.48
N TYR A 207 21.67 38.44 -5.30
CA TYR A 207 22.18 39.79 -5.14
C TYR A 207 23.29 39.81 -4.09
N ILE A 208 24.48 40.18 -4.55
CA ILE A 208 25.70 40.50 -3.78
C ILE A 208 25.98 39.52 -2.64
N GLY A 209 26.23 38.26 -2.99
CA GLY A 209 26.89 37.27 -2.13
C GLY A 209 26.00 36.57 -1.10
N TYR A 210 24.72 36.93 -0.96
CA TYR A 210 23.77 36.22 -0.11
C TYR A 210 22.56 35.72 -0.91
N LYS A 211 22.13 34.49 -0.61
CA LYS A 211 20.85 33.97 -1.06
C LYS A 211 19.75 34.43 -0.09
N ILE A 212 18.80 35.22 -0.58
CA ILE A 212 17.65 35.67 0.22
C ILE A 212 16.55 34.60 0.16
N ILE A 213 16.03 34.21 1.34
CA ILE A 213 14.96 33.24 1.53
C ILE A 213 13.87 33.92 2.37
N TYR A 214 12.60 33.70 2.02
CA TYR A 214 11.47 34.31 2.72
C TYR A 214 10.72 33.25 3.54
N SER A 215 10.39 33.55 4.80
CA SER A 215 9.51 32.70 5.62
C SER A 215 8.07 32.72 5.07
N GLU A 216 7.27 31.71 5.37
CA GLU A 216 5.86 31.65 4.90
C GLU A 216 5.02 32.87 5.36
N ASN A 217 5.39 33.48 6.48
CA ASN A 217 4.65 34.56 7.14
C ASN A 217 5.34 35.93 7.04
N PHE A 218 6.24 36.11 6.07
CA PHE A 218 7.05 37.33 6.00
C PHE A 218 6.23 38.60 5.67
N MET A 219 5.01 38.45 5.13
CA MET A 219 4.11 39.55 4.73
C MET A 219 2.95 39.82 5.69
N ASP A 220 2.88 39.17 6.85
CA ASP A 220 1.74 39.29 7.79
C ASP A 220 1.41 40.74 8.21
N TYR A 221 2.36 41.67 8.02
CA TYR A 221 2.23 43.08 8.37
C TYR A 221 2.36 44.00 7.14
N CYS A 222 2.10 43.50 5.94
CA CYS A 222 2.07 44.26 4.69
C CYS A 222 0.69 44.11 4.03
N ASN A 223 -0.14 45.15 4.09
CA ASN A 223 -1.54 45.08 3.66
C ASN A 223 -1.79 45.64 2.26
N GLU A 224 -0.87 46.45 1.70
CA GLU A 224 -1.13 47.23 0.48
C GLU A 224 -0.11 47.01 -0.66
N ILE A 225 0.95 46.24 -0.42
CA ILE A 225 2.06 46.07 -1.36
C ILE A 225 2.03 44.67 -2.00
N ASP A 226 2.11 44.60 -3.32
CA ASP A 226 2.28 43.37 -4.08
C ASP A 226 3.58 42.62 -3.69
N GLU A 227 3.49 41.30 -3.55
CA GLU A 227 4.60 40.44 -3.10
C GLU A 227 5.86 40.60 -3.96
N HIS A 228 5.73 40.72 -5.28
CA HIS A 228 6.86 40.86 -6.18
C HIS A 228 7.57 42.20 -5.96
N ILE A 229 6.79 43.28 -5.82
CA ILE A 229 7.31 44.63 -5.53
C ILE A 229 7.98 44.66 -4.14
N LEU A 230 7.41 43.99 -3.16
CA LEU A 230 7.98 43.92 -1.81
C LEU A 230 9.32 43.19 -1.81
N LYS A 231 9.41 42.05 -2.51
CA LYS A 231 10.66 41.28 -2.63
C LYS A 231 11.77 42.09 -3.28
N GLU A 232 11.46 42.87 -4.31
CA GLU A 232 12.42 43.77 -4.97
C GLU A 232 12.93 44.86 -4.03
N LYS A 233 12.04 45.50 -3.27
CA LYS A 233 12.40 46.51 -2.25
C LYS A 233 13.25 45.93 -1.14
N VAL A 234 12.90 44.73 -0.65
CA VAL A 234 13.69 44.00 0.36
C VAL A 234 15.10 43.72 -0.17
N ALA A 235 15.23 43.26 -1.41
CA ALA A 235 16.53 43.00 -2.02
C ALA A 235 17.38 44.28 -2.12
N ASP A 236 16.82 45.40 -2.56
CA ASP A 236 17.52 46.70 -2.59
C ASP A 236 17.98 47.13 -1.19
N THR A 237 17.14 46.96 -0.17
CA THR A 237 17.49 47.28 1.22
C THR A 237 18.63 46.41 1.75
N ILE A 238 18.57 45.09 1.51
CA ILE A 238 19.62 44.16 1.92
C ILE A 238 20.93 44.50 1.21
N ASN A 239 20.89 44.79 -0.10
CA ASN A 239 22.07 45.19 -0.88
C ASN A 239 22.73 46.46 -0.36
N ARG A 240 21.93 47.49 -0.03
CA ARG A 240 22.45 48.73 0.57
C ARG A 240 23.02 48.52 1.98
N SER A 241 22.63 47.44 2.66
CA SER A 241 22.99 47.17 4.05
C SER A 241 24.03 46.05 4.20
N VAL A 242 24.65 45.57 3.12
CA VAL A 242 25.60 44.43 3.14
C VAL A 242 26.72 44.63 4.16
N ASP A 243 27.32 45.82 4.22
CA ASP A 243 28.43 46.09 5.14
C ASP A 243 27.98 46.19 6.61
N TYR A 244 26.71 46.53 6.86
CA TYR A 244 26.10 46.42 8.17
C TYR A 244 25.87 44.96 8.55
N ILE A 245 25.34 44.15 7.63
CA ILE A 245 25.03 42.73 7.83
C ILE A 245 26.29 41.90 8.10
N LYS A 246 27.41 42.22 7.45
CA LYS A 246 28.71 41.54 7.66
C LYS A 246 29.21 41.61 9.11
N LYS A 247 28.80 42.62 9.89
CA LYS A 247 29.22 42.80 11.29
C LYS A 247 28.60 41.79 12.26
N PHE A 248 27.55 41.09 11.84
CA PHE A 248 26.85 40.13 12.68
C PHE A 248 27.30 38.70 12.40
N GLU A 249 27.45 37.92 13.47
CA GLU A 249 27.66 36.48 13.40
C GLU A 249 26.38 35.74 12.96
N ASP A 250 26.53 34.47 12.60
CA ASP A 250 25.39 33.63 12.21
C ASP A 250 24.38 33.45 13.36
N ALA A 251 23.12 33.21 12.99
CA ALA A 251 21.98 32.99 13.88
C ALA A 251 21.53 34.20 14.74
N TYR A 252 22.11 35.38 14.54
CA TYR A 252 21.59 36.61 15.15
C TYR A 252 20.35 37.14 14.42
N GLU A 253 19.35 37.53 15.19
CA GLU A 253 18.21 38.31 14.70
C GLU A 253 18.65 39.75 14.41
N ILE A 254 18.60 40.13 13.13
CA ILE A 254 19.00 41.44 12.64
C ILE A 254 17.76 42.19 12.20
N LYS A 255 17.75 43.49 12.47
CA LYS A 255 16.65 44.41 12.18
C LYS A 255 17.18 45.59 11.37
N ILE A 256 16.57 45.85 10.23
CA ILE A 256 16.88 47.01 9.39
C ILE A 256 15.61 47.81 9.20
N ALA A 257 15.69 49.11 9.45
CA ALA A 257 14.66 50.07 9.08
C ALA A 257 15.17 50.85 7.86
N ASP A 258 14.44 50.80 6.76
CA ASP A 258 14.78 51.49 5.52
C ASP A 258 13.85 52.67 5.28
N GLU A 259 14.41 53.87 5.36
CA GLU A 259 13.71 55.13 5.10
C GLU A 259 13.26 55.26 3.64
N LYS A 260 14.03 54.72 2.69
CA LYS A 260 13.76 54.87 1.25
C LYS A 260 12.47 54.15 0.84
N HIS A 261 12.33 52.89 1.22
CA HIS A 261 11.16 52.08 0.92
C HIS A 261 10.10 52.09 2.03
N LYS A 262 10.37 52.77 3.16
CA LYS A 262 9.55 52.77 4.38
C LYS A 262 9.26 51.35 4.87
N LEU A 263 10.31 50.52 4.90
CA LEU A 263 10.21 49.13 5.31
C LEU A 263 10.96 48.87 6.61
N TYR A 264 10.37 48.06 7.48
CA TYR A 264 11.08 47.41 8.57
C TYR A 264 11.27 45.94 8.25
N ILE A 265 12.51 45.47 8.24
CA ILE A 265 12.87 44.11 7.84
C ILE A 265 13.54 43.42 9.02
N LYS A 266 12.97 42.29 9.41
CA LYS A 266 13.50 41.38 10.42
C LYS A 266 14.01 40.12 9.74
N PHE A 267 15.26 39.75 9.96
CA PHE A 267 15.88 38.60 9.30
C PHE A 267 16.96 37.95 10.16
N VAL A 268 17.38 36.75 9.77
CA VAL A 268 18.51 36.03 10.37
C VAL A 268 19.54 35.74 9.29
N LYS A 269 20.81 35.92 9.63
CA LYS A 269 21.95 35.52 8.79
C LYS A 269 22.37 34.09 9.13
N VAL A 270 22.52 33.24 8.12
CA VAL A 270 23.06 31.87 8.26
C VAL A 270 24.01 31.62 7.10
N LYS A 271 25.32 31.67 7.36
CA LYS A 271 26.39 31.53 6.36
C LYS A 271 26.22 32.54 5.22
N ASP A 272 25.94 32.05 4.02
CA ASP A 272 25.70 32.77 2.77
C ASP A 272 24.21 33.02 2.51
N ARG A 273 23.36 32.89 3.53
CA ARG A 273 21.90 33.02 3.40
C ARG A 273 21.35 34.07 4.35
N ILE A 274 20.35 34.79 3.87
CA ILE A 274 19.55 35.73 4.66
C ILE A 274 18.11 35.21 4.65
N ILE A 275 17.60 34.88 5.82
CA ILE A 275 16.23 34.39 6.00
C ILE A 275 15.39 35.56 6.51
N ILE A 276 14.54 36.11 5.65
CA ILE A 276 13.59 37.16 6.00
C ILE A 276 12.49 36.52 6.83
N LEU A 277 12.39 36.93 8.10
CA LEU A 277 11.39 36.44 9.04
C LEU A 277 10.09 37.23 8.94
N ASN A 278 10.21 38.55 8.74
CA ASN A 278 9.09 39.47 8.76
C ASN A 278 9.44 40.79 8.08
N VAL A 279 8.48 41.36 7.36
CA VAL A 279 8.54 42.70 6.78
C VAL A 279 7.29 43.48 7.20
N GLN A 280 7.50 44.74 7.60
CA GLN A 280 6.42 45.69 7.89
C GLN A 280 6.56 46.88 6.95
N ASP A 281 5.47 47.33 6.35
CA ASP A 281 5.43 48.51 5.50
C ASP A 281 4.96 49.76 6.25
N GLN A 282 5.13 50.93 5.61
CA GLN A 282 4.69 52.23 6.10
C GLN A 282 5.29 52.68 7.44
N ILE A 283 6.54 52.30 7.75
CA ILE A 283 7.19 52.79 8.96
C ILE A 283 7.52 54.28 8.89
N CYS A 284 7.28 55.00 10.00
CA CYS A 284 7.72 56.37 10.21
C CYS A 284 8.89 56.37 11.20
N ILE A 285 10.10 56.67 10.71
CA ILE A 285 11.28 56.81 11.58
C ILE A 285 11.26 58.21 12.19
N GLN A 286 11.02 58.28 13.50
CA GLN A 286 11.16 59.53 14.25
C GLN A 286 12.65 59.80 14.49
N ASN A 287 13.22 60.75 13.75
CA ASN A 287 14.53 61.29 14.08
C ASN A 287 14.44 62.07 15.39
N LYS A 288 14.97 61.50 16.47
CA LYS A 288 15.32 62.27 17.66
C LYS A 288 16.54 63.13 17.31
N THR A 289 16.31 64.41 17.04
CA THR A 289 17.33 65.47 17.19
C THR A 289 17.94 65.46 18.58
#